data_AF-A0A024EN27-F1
#
_entry.id   AF-A0A024EN27-F1
#
_cell.length_a   1.000
_cell.length_b   1.000
_cell.length_c   1.000
_cell.angle_alpha   90.00
_cell.angle_beta   90.00
_cell.angle_gamma   90.00
#
_symmetry.space_group_name_H-M   'P 1'
#
loop_
_entity.id
_entity.type
_entity.pdbx_description
1 polymer ?
#
loop_
_entity_poly.entity_id
_entity_poly.type
_entity_poly.pdbx_seq_one_letter_code
_entity_poly.pdbx_strand_id
1 'polypeptide(L)'
;MLNKSTQAHRSSVHWLLSYQGRHTYECAFAGEQFRVEVQIAKERYPEYSNLSKESFERSVNGAVGFVTAAPSRLTTDFIAMFNRLRYEEWSAQVSEMLKQPERFKGFIPEGFKVYVGAVYSPTGWSRLQSFEEVRGLAGIPPDVAIDPTIDIQ
;
A
#
# COMPACT_ATOMS: atom_id res chain seq x y z
N MET A 1 29.32 -2.69 32.37
CA MET A 1 28.98 -3.26 31.04
C MET A 1 27.48 -3.12 30.86
N LEU A 2 27.01 -2.22 30.00
CA LEU A 2 25.57 -2.06 29.74
C LEU A 2 25.09 -3.19 28.82
N ASN A 3 24.14 -3.99 29.30
CA ASN A 3 23.33 -4.89 28.49
C ASN A 3 22.56 -4.06 27.47
N LYS A 4 23.07 -3.96 26.24
CA LYS A 4 22.25 -3.60 25.09
C LYS A 4 21.34 -4.79 24.84
N SER A 5 20.10 -4.72 25.32
CA SER A 5 19.04 -5.59 24.84
C SER A 5 18.98 -5.42 23.32
N THR A 6 19.36 -6.45 22.58
CA THR A 6 19.07 -6.59 21.16
C THR A 6 17.57 -6.77 21.06
N GLN A 7 16.83 -5.66 21.14
CA GLN A 7 15.42 -5.62 20.79
C GLN A 7 15.42 -5.89 19.29
N ALA A 8 15.05 -7.12 18.90
CA ALA A 8 14.80 -7.41 17.50
C ALA A 8 13.82 -6.36 16.99
N HIS A 9 14.27 -5.47 16.10
CA HIS A 9 13.43 -4.42 15.55
C HIS A 9 12.34 -5.10 14.73
N ARG A 10 11.20 -5.36 15.37
CA ARG A 10 10.05 -6.00 14.74
C ARG A 10 9.53 -5.06 13.67
N SER A 11 9.41 -5.56 12.45
CA SER A 11 8.78 -4.78 11.39
C SER A 11 7.32 -4.50 11.73
N SER A 12 6.86 -3.28 11.44
CA SER A 12 5.47 -2.89 11.68
C SER A 12 4.98 -1.93 10.60
N VAL A 13 3.66 -1.91 10.43
CA VAL A 13 2.92 -0.97 9.59
C VAL A 13 1.72 -0.50 10.40
N HIS A 14 1.62 0.80 10.63
CA HIS A 14 0.53 1.41 11.38
C HIS A 14 -0.15 2.45 10.51
N TRP A 15 -1.46 2.30 10.30
CA TRP A 15 -2.25 3.33 9.63
C TRP A 15 -2.26 4.61 10.47
N LEU A 16 -2.01 5.75 9.83
CA LEU A 16 -2.03 7.05 10.48
C LEU A 16 -3.26 7.86 10.12
N LEU A 17 -3.49 8.06 8.81
CA LEU A 17 -4.59 8.88 8.31
C LEU A 17 -4.98 8.49 6.89
N SER A 18 -6.17 8.97 6.50
CA SER A 18 -6.69 8.95 5.15
C SER A 18 -7.09 10.36 4.75
N TYR A 19 -6.56 10.84 3.63
CA TYR A 19 -6.90 12.15 3.09
C TYR A 19 -6.84 12.10 1.57
N GLN A 20 -7.91 12.58 0.92
CA GLN A 20 -8.01 12.67 -0.54
C GLN A 20 -7.55 11.39 -1.27
N GLY A 21 -8.19 10.24 -1.01
CA GLY A 21 -7.82 9.00 -1.72
C GLY A 21 -6.42 8.45 -1.42
N ARG A 22 -5.71 9.01 -0.43
CA ARG A 22 -4.39 8.57 0.00
C ARG A 22 -4.41 8.10 1.44
N HIS A 23 -3.70 7.00 1.70
CA HIS A 23 -3.44 6.51 3.04
C HIS A 23 -1.99 6.76 3.41
N THR A 24 -1.75 7.27 4.60
CA THR A 24 -0.40 7.40 5.17
C THR A 24 -0.21 6.36 6.26
N TYR A 25 0.95 5.72 6.26
CA TYR A 25 1.33 4.72 7.24
C TYR A 25 2.66 5.10 7.89
N GLU A 26 2.80 4.79 9.18
CA GLU A 26 4.08 4.74 9.86
C GLU A 26 4.61 3.31 9.81
N CYS A 27 5.85 3.15 9.40
CA CYS A 27 6.48 1.86 9.20
C CYS A 27 7.78 1.75 9.97
N ALA A 28 8.05 0.56 10.50
CA ALA A 28 9.35 0.18 11.02
C ALA A 28 9.92 -0.98 10.17
N PHE A 29 11.14 -0.83 9.64
CA PHE A 29 11.80 -1.86 8.84
C PHE A 29 13.31 -1.71 8.90
N ALA A 30 14.03 -2.83 9.01
CA ALA A 30 15.50 -2.87 9.09
C ALA A 30 16.12 -1.92 10.13
N GLY A 31 15.41 -1.66 11.24
CA GLY A 31 15.86 -0.75 12.30
C GLY A 31 15.56 0.74 12.04
N GLU A 32 14.96 1.09 10.91
CA GLU A 32 14.52 2.44 10.60
C GLU A 32 13.02 2.62 10.81
N GLN A 33 12.62 3.85 11.15
CA GLN A 33 11.23 4.28 11.15
C GLN A 33 11.01 5.35 10.09
N PHE A 34 9.96 5.19 9.30
CA PHE A 34 9.63 6.14 8.25
C PHE A 34 8.15 6.07 7.88
N ARG A 35 7.69 7.10 7.19
CA ARG A 35 6.33 7.14 6.64
C ARG A 35 6.32 6.76 5.18
N VAL A 36 5.25 6.11 4.78
CA VAL A 36 4.92 5.85 3.38
C VAL A 36 3.52 6.33 3.08
N GLU A 37 3.28 6.69 1.84
CA GLU A 37 1.97 7.06 1.34
C GLU A 37 1.53 6.10 0.24
N VAL A 38 0.25 5.74 0.24
CA VAL A 38 -0.36 4.88 -0.77
C VAL A 38 -1.58 5.58 -1.35
N GLN A 39 -1.59 5.84 -2.65
CA GLN A 39 -2.79 6.31 -3.32
C GLN A 39 -3.73 5.13 -3.57
N ILE A 40 -4.88 5.12 -2.91
CA ILE A 40 -5.84 4.00 -2.94
C ILE A 40 -7.02 4.23 -3.89
N ALA A 41 -7.24 5.48 -4.32
CA ALA A 41 -8.33 5.87 -5.20
C ALA A 41 -7.97 7.13 -6.02
N LYS A 42 -8.61 7.28 -7.18
CA LYS A 42 -8.55 8.51 -7.97
C LYS A 42 -9.28 9.63 -7.23
N GLU A 43 -8.72 10.82 -7.32
CA GLU A 43 -9.28 12.05 -6.80
C GLU A 43 -9.99 12.85 -7.89
N ARG A 44 -11.01 13.60 -7.50
CA ARG A 44 -11.59 14.61 -8.36
C ARG A 44 -10.61 15.77 -8.47
N TYR A 45 -10.34 16.22 -9.70
CA TYR A 45 -9.54 17.43 -9.93
C TYR A 45 -10.07 18.62 -9.10
N PRO A 46 -9.24 19.24 -8.24
CA PRO A 46 -9.68 20.28 -7.33
C PRO A 46 -9.93 21.60 -8.05
N GLU A 47 -10.90 22.37 -7.55
CA GLU A 47 -11.28 23.70 -8.09
C GLU A 47 -10.11 24.69 -8.02
N TYR A 48 -9.35 24.65 -6.92
CA TYR A 48 -8.18 25.49 -6.68
C TYR A 48 -6.90 24.64 -6.76
N SER A 49 -6.48 24.32 -7.98
CA SER A 49 -5.24 23.59 -8.26
C SER A 49 -4.21 24.48 -8.94
N ASN A 50 -2.95 24.39 -8.51
CA ASN A 50 -1.82 24.97 -9.24
C ASN A 50 -1.30 24.06 -10.36
N LEU A 51 -1.80 22.81 -10.44
CA LEU A 51 -1.48 21.88 -11.53
C LEU A 51 -2.53 22.01 -12.64
N SER A 52 -2.12 21.84 -13.90
CA SER A 52 -3.10 21.58 -14.96
C SER A 52 -3.84 20.27 -14.70
N LYS A 53 -5.07 20.12 -15.22
CA LYS A 53 -5.84 18.88 -15.10
C LYS A 53 -5.05 17.66 -15.58
N GLU A 54 -4.39 17.76 -16.72
CA GLU A 54 -3.53 16.69 -17.24
C GLU A 54 -2.38 16.35 -16.27
N SER A 55 -1.72 17.36 -15.71
CA SER A 55 -0.63 17.13 -14.75
C SER A 55 -1.15 16.47 -13.47
N PHE A 56 -2.32 16.87 -12.99
CA PHE A 56 -2.96 16.25 -11.82
C PHE A 56 -3.32 14.78 -12.09
N GLU A 57 -3.93 14.49 -13.24
CA GLU A 57 -4.24 13.11 -13.63
C GLU A 57 -2.97 12.26 -13.70
N ARG A 58 -1.89 12.80 -14.28
CA ARG A 58 -0.61 12.09 -14.41
C ARG A 58 0.13 11.90 -13.09
N SER A 59 0.18 12.92 -12.22
CA SER A 59 0.98 12.89 -11.00
C SER A 59 0.24 12.35 -9.78
N VAL A 60 -1.03 12.70 -9.60
CA VAL A 60 -1.83 12.30 -8.43
C VAL A 60 -2.63 11.04 -8.73
N ASN A 61 -3.51 11.08 -9.73
CA ASN A 61 -4.36 9.92 -10.04
C ASN A 61 -3.57 8.77 -10.67
N GLY A 62 -2.49 9.08 -11.38
CA GLY A 62 -1.54 8.08 -11.88
C GLY A 62 -0.77 7.35 -10.79
N ALA A 63 -0.85 7.79 -9.52
CA ALA A 63 -0.19 7.15 -8.40
C ALA A 63 -0.99 5.98 -7.79
N VAL A 64 -2.24 5.76 -8.22
CA VAL A 64 -3.12 4.73 -7.66
C VAL A 64 -2.44 3.38 -7.68
N GLY A 65 -2.38 2.74 -6.52
CA GLY A 65 -1.75 1.44 -6.33
C GLY A 65 -0.25 1.50 -6.00
N PHE A 66 0.36 2.69 -5.95
CA PHE A 66 1.77 2.82 -5.59
C PHE A 66 1.98 3.19 -4.13
N VAL A 67 3.01 2.59 -3.55
CA VAL A 67 3.65 3.03 -2.31
C VAL A 67 4.73 4.04 -2.67
N THR A 68 4.69 5.20 -2.02
CA THR A 68 5.64 6.29 -2.24
C THR A 68 6.33 6.66 -0.95
N ALA A 69 7.65 6.89 -1.04
CA ALA A 69 8.55 7.32 0.03
C ALA A 69 9.87 7.78 -0.60
N ALA A 70 10.90 8.04 0.21
CA ALA A 70 12.25 8.18 -0.30
C ALA A 70 12.66 6.90 -1.08
N PRO A 71 13.18 6.99 -2.32
CA PRO A 71 13.43 5.80 -3.15
C PRO A 71 14.30 4.73 -2.49
N SER A 72 15.28 5.14 -1.68
CA SER A 72 16.15 4.22 -0.93
C SER A 72 15.42 3.33 0.07
N ARG A 73 14.18 3.68 0.46
CA ARG A 73 13.35 2.93 1.41
C ARG A 73 12.38 1.96 0.72
N LEU A 74 12.15 2.12 -0.58
CA LEU A 74 11.21 1.31 -1.36
C LEU A 74 11.90 0.05 -1.90
N THR A 75 12.52 -0.73 -1.02
CA THR A 75 13.15 -2.02 -1.39
C THR A 75 12.08 -3.10 -1.60
N THR A 76 12.39 -4.13 -2.39
CA THR A 76 11.48 -5.26 -2.59
C THR A 76 11.06 -5.90 -1.27
N ASP A 77 12.01 -6.13 -0.35
CA ASP A 77 11.73 -6.73 0.95
C ASP A 77 10.81 -5.86 1.81
N PHE A 78 11.00 -4.53 1.79
CA PHE A 78 10.13 -3.63 2.51
C PHE A 78 8.70 -3.67 1.95
N ILE A 79 8.56 -3.60 0.63
CA ILE A 79 7.25 -3.59 -0.04
C ILE A 79 6.53 -4.94 0.16
N ALA A 80 7.23 -6.07 0.10
CA ALA A 80 6.68 -7.37 0.42
C ALA A 80 6.24 -7.46 1.89
N MET A 81 7.07 -6.98 2.83
CA MET A 81 6.73 -6.91 4.26
C MET A 81 5.48 -6.05 4.49
N PHE A 82 5.42 -4.87 3.86
CA PHE A 82 4.28 -3.96 3.96
C PHE A 82 2.98 -4.65 3.52
N ASN A 83 3.00 -5.28 2.34
CA ASN A 83 1.84 -5.99 1.82
C ASN A 83 1.43 -7.18 2.69
N ARG A 84 2.40 -7.95 3.19
CA ARG A 84 2.13 -9.08 4.09
C ARG A 84 1.40 -8.64 5.35
N LEU A 85 1.90 -7.63 6.06
CA LEU A 85 1.26 -7.16 7.30
C LEU A 85 -0.14 -6.60 7.04
N ARG A 86 -0.32 -5.87 5.93
CA ARG A 86 -1.64 -5.36 5.52
C ARG A 86 -2.60 -6.48 5.12
N TYR A 87 -2.10 -7.53 4.49
CA TYR A 87 -2.88 -8.71 4.13
C TYR A 87 -3.29 -9.52 5.37
N GLU A 88 -2.39 -9.69 6.34
CA GLU A 88 -2.71 -10.35 7.62
C GLU A 88 -3.85 -9.62 8.36
N GLU A 89 -3.79 -8.28 8.42
CA GLU A 89 -4.86 -7.47 9.01
C GLU A 89 -6.18 -7.59 8.25
N TRP A 90 -6.14 -7.46 6.91
CA TRP A 90 -7.32 -7.61 6.06
C TRP A 90 -7.94 -9.01 6.19
N SER A 91 -7.13 -10.06 6.15
CA SER A 91 -7.57 -11.44 6.23
C SER A 91 -8.23 -11.74 7.59
N ALA A 92 -7.66 -11.21 8.68
CA ALA A 92 -8.28 -11.30 10.01
C ALA A 92 -9.65 -10.59 10.06
N GLN A 93 -9.76 -9.39 9.47
CA GLN A 93 -11.02 -8.65 9.42
C GLN A 93 -12.08 -9.39 8.59
N VAL A 94 -11.72 -9.85 7.39
CA VAL A 94 -12.61 -10.62 6.51
C VAL A 94 -13.06 -11.90 7.20
N SER A 95 -12.14 -12.65 7.81
CA SER A 95 -12.46 -13.87 8.55
C SER A 95 -13.47 -13.60 9.67
N GLU A 96 -13.31 -12.50 10.42
CA GLU A 96 -14.23 -12.16 11.50
C GLU A 96 -15.62 -11.73 10.99
N MET A 97 -15.68 -10.98 9.89
CA MET A 97 -16.95 -10.62 9.25
C MET A 97 -17.71 -11.86 8.75
N LEU A 98 -17.00 -12.82 8.16
CA LEU A 98 -17.60 -14.07 7.65
C LEU A 98 -18.16 -14.97 8.75
N LYS A 99 -17.64 -14.89 9.98
CA LYS A 99 -18.21 -15.61 11.14
C LYS A 99 -19.52 -15.00 11.65
N GLN A 100 -19.85 -13.77 11.25
CA GLN A 100 -21.04 -13.05 11.71
C GLN A 100 -22.01 -12.77 10.54
N PRO A 101 -22.53 -13.80 9.85
CA PRO A 101 -23.31 -13.65 8.62
C PRO A 101 -24.60 -12.86 8.82
N GLU A 102 -25.20 -12.88 10.02
CA GLU A 102 -26.40 -12.10 10.33
C GLU A 102 -26.13 -10.59 10.35
N ARG A 103 -24.92 -10.19 10.76
CA ARG A 103 -24.51 -8.78 10.83
C ARG A 103 -23.97 -8.26 9.50
N PHE A 104 -23.31 -9.13 8.73
CA PHE A 104 -22.68 -8.81 7.45
C PHE A 104 -23.33 -9.56 6.29
N LYS A 105 -24.66 -9.64 6.31
CA LYS A 105 -25.43 -10.39 5.31
C LYS A 105 -25.15 -9.87 3.90
N GLY A 106 -24.73 -10.77 3.01
CA GLY A 106 -24.41 -10.44 1.62
C GLY A 106 -23.01 -9.85 1.40
N PHE A 107 -22.16 -9.80 2.43
CA PHE A 107 -20.76 -9.40 2.27
C PHE A 107 -20.00 -10.43 1.42
N ILE A 108 -19.42 -9.96 0.31
CA ILE A 108 -18.51 -10.71 -0.55
C ILE A 108 -17.17 -9.96 -0.54
N PRO A 109 -16.06 -10.58 -0.11
CA PRO A 109 -14.76 -9.90 -0.09
C PRO A 109 -14.28 -9.55 -1.51
N GLU A 110 -13.96 -8.27 -1.75
CA GLU A 110 -13.52 -7.75 -3.06
C GLU A 110 -12.03 -8.04 -3.37
N GLY A 111 -11.42 -9.07 -2.77
CA GLY A 111 -9.98 -9.34 -2.87
C GLY A 111 -9.09 -8.32 -2.13
N PHE A 112 -7.78 -8.53 -2.18
CA PHE A 112 -6.76 -7.71 -1.54
C PHE A 112 -5.87 -7.02 -2.58
N LYS A 113 -5.80 -5.69 -2.50
CA LYS A 113 -4.94 -4.87 -3.36
C LYS A 113 -3.49 -4.99 -2.92
N VAL A 114 -2.62 -5.50 -3.79
CA VAL A 114 -1.17 -5.57 -3.56
C VAL A 114 -0.53 -4.33 -4.17
N TYR A 115 0.17 -3.56 -3.34
CA TYR A 115 0.81 -2.31 -3.75
C TYR A 115 2.27 -2.53 -4.12
N VAL A 116 2.78 -1.76 -5.07
CA VAL A 116 4.21 -1.78 -5.46
C VAL A 116 4.84 -0.41 -5.21
N GLY A 117 6.15 -0.36 -4.98
CA GLY A 117 6.86 0.91 -4.90
C GLY A 117 6.94 1.59 -6.27
N ALA A 118 6.90 2.92 -6.30
CA ALA A 118 7.11 3.68 -7.53
C ALA A 118 7.85 5.00 -7.27
N VAL A 119 8.45 5.52 -8.33
CA VAL A 119 9.06 6.86 -8.38
C VAL A 119 8.41 7.67 -9.48
N TYR A 120 8.21 8.97 -9.22
CA TYR A 120 7.70 9.90 -10.22
C TYR A 120 8.85 10.58 -10.95
N SER A 121 8.72 10.70 -12.26
CA SER A 121 9.60 11.44 -13.14
C SER A 121 8.79 12.39 -14.04
N PRO A 122 9.41 13.30 -14.80
CA PRO A 122 8.68 14.15 -15.73
C PRO A 122 7.82 13.38 -16.75
N THR A 123 8.18 12.12 -17.06
CA THR A 123 7.42 11.26 -17.98
C THR A 123 6.31 10.45 -17.29
N GLY A 124 6.20 10.53 -15.97
CA GLY A 124 5.19 9.82 -15.18
C GLY A 124 5.79 8.88 -14.12
N TRP A 125 4.93 8.02 -13.60
CA TRP A 125 5.28 7.02 -12.58
C TRP A 125 5.95 5.79 -13.20
N SER A 126 7.01 5.33 -12.56
CA SER A 126 7.70 4.09 -12.90
C SER A 126 7.69 3.16 -11.70
N ARG A 127 7.23 1.92 -11.91
CA ARG A 127 7.27 0.86 -10.90
C ARG A 127 8.73 0.52 -10.57
N LEU A 128 9.00 0.29 -9.29
CA LEU A 128 10.30 -0.20 -8.81
C LEU A 128 10.34 -1.73 -8.70
N GLN A 129 9.18 -2.36 -8.48
CA GLN A 129 9.04 -3.81 -8.36
C GLN A 129 7.96 -4.34 -9.30
N SER A 130 8.05 -5.63 -9.62
CA SER A 130 6.94 -6.33 -10.28
C SER A 130 5.87 -6.73 -9.25
N PHE A 131 4.60 -6.75 -9.70
CA PHE A 131 3.47 -7.17 -8.86
C PHE A 131 3.65 -8.62 -8.37
N GLU A 132 3.98 -9.54 -9.28
CA GLU A 132 4.10 -10.97 -8.95
C GLU A 132 5.21 -11.28 -7.95
N GLU A 133 6.35 -10.58 -8.05
CA GLU A 133 7.45 -10.72 -7.10
C GLU A 133 7.02 -10.28 -5.69
N VAL A 134 6.42 -9.08 -5.58
CA VAL A 134 5.95 -8.56 -4.30
C VAL A 134 4.87 -9.46 -3.70
N ARG A 135 3.87 -9.85 -4.50
CA ARG A 135 2.79 -10.75 -4.08
C ARG A 135 3.34 -12.08 -3.56
N GLY A 136 4.26 -12.68 -4.33
CA GLY A 136 4.90 -13.95 -3.99
C GLY A 136 5.67 -13.88 -2.68
N LEU A 137 6.52 -12.85 -2.51
CA LEU A 137 7.30 -12.65 -1.29
C LEU A 137 6.42 -12.31 -0.07
N ALA A 138 5.30 -11.61 -0.28
CA ALA A 138 4.34 -11.31 0.77
C ALA A 138 3.49 -12.53 1.18
N GLY A 139 3.55 -13.64 0.42
CA GLY A 139 2.76 -14.84 0.69
C GLY A 139 1.26 -14.67 0.38
N ILE A 140 0.92 -13.75 -0.52
CA ILE A 140 -0.49 -13.45 -0.85
C ILE A 140 -0.96 -14.39 -1.97
N PRO A 141 -2.06 -15.14 -1.76
CA PRO A 141 -2.60 -16.04 -2.77
C PRO A 141 -3.04 -15.29 -4.04
N PRO A 142 -2.81 -15.86 -5.25
CA PRO A 142 -3.11 -15.19 -6.51
C PRO A 142 -4.62 -15.01 -6.76
N ASP A 143 -5.47 -15.88 -6.20
CA ASP A 143 -6.93 -15.82 -6.33
C ASP A 143 -7.57 -14.65 -5.57
N VAL A 144 -6.86 -14.10 -4.57
CA VAL A 144 -7.32 -12.92 -3.83
C VAL A 144 -6.54 -11.66 -4.17
N ALA A 145 -5.40 -11.76 -4.87
CA ALA A 145 -4.52 -10.63 -5.13
C ALA A 145 -5.01 -9.79 -6.32
N ILE A 146 -5.09 -8.47 -6.13
CA ILE A 146 -5.46 -7.51 -7.17
C ILE A 146 -4.28 -6.56 -7.39
N ASP A 147 -3.89 -6.35 -8.65
CA ASP A 147 -2.97 -5.27 -9.04
C ASP A 147 -3.78 -3.98 -9.27
N PRO A 148 -3.81 -3.03 -8.31
CA PRO A 148 -4.56 -1.78 -8.46
C PRO A 148 -3.93 -0.81 -9.47
N THR A 149 -2.76 -1.12 -10.01
CA THR A 149 -2.02 -0.25 -10.94
C THR A 149 -2.29 -0.61 -12.41
N ILE A 150 -3.10 -1.62 -12.64
CA ILE A 150 -3.68 -1.98 -13.94
C ILE A 150 -5.17 -1.70 -13.80
N ASP A 151 -5.69 -0.69 -14.50
CA ASP A 151 -7.14 -0.46 -14.53
C ASP A 151 -7.79 -1.75 -15.08
N ILE A 152 -8.53 -2.48 -14.23
CA ILE A 152 -9.42 -3.56 -14.68
C ILE A 152 -10.57 -2.84 -15.38
N GLN A 153 -10.53 -2.80 -16.70
CA GLN A 153 -11.60 -2.29 -17.56
C GLN A 153 -12.82 -3.20 -17.51
#